data_AF-A0A8J6BGD2-F1
#
_entry.id   AF-A0A8J6BGD2-F1
#
_cell.length_a   1.000
_cell.length_b   1.000
_cell.length_c   1.000
_cell.angle_alpha   90.00
_cell.angle_beta   90.00
_cell.angle_gamma   90.00
#
_symmetry.space_group_name_H-M   'P 1'
#
loop_
_entity.id
_entity.type
_entity.pdbx_description
1 polymer ?
#
loop_
_entity_poly.entity_id
_entity_poly.type
_entity_poly.pdbx_seq_one_letter_code
_entity_poly.pdbx_strand_id
1 'polypeptide(L)'
;GIRSGKERKQEDEVTNEESNSFEGKMRTMRKIIKKRKTSHKLKVGIFSRSAECEYEWLKTILNSQFFQNTVKSVQPCCITNNGDRQFAEAVSHCKFGILYHSQNRGRLNITNVTDSLYDKELQDLSTKLGKNSVIVVIDDLDDVSKEKKDAILEKQRSLKELAEEVFLFSRDEKKKLDQ
;
A
#
# COMPACT_ATOMS: atom_id res chain seq x y z
N GLY A 1 42.30 31.17 -2.78
CA GLY A 1 41.61 30.70 -4.00
C GLY A 1 41.01 29.34 -3.73
N ILE A 2 39.72 29.24 -4.03
CA ILE A 2 38.73 28.15 -3.89
C ILE A 2 39.23 26.76 -4.36
N ARG A 3 38.81 25.68 -3.66
CA ARG A 3 38.04 24.48 -4.12
C ARG A 3 38.38 23.25 -3.26
N SER A 4 37.50 22.85 -2.33
CA SER A 4 36.31 22.00 -2.53
C SER A 4 36.65 20.56 -2.92
N GLY A 5 36.50 19.65 -1.96
CA GLY A 5 36.71 18.21 -2.11
C GLY A 5 35.60 17.43 -1.40
N LYS A 6 34.48 17.27 -2.11
CA LYS A 6 33.50 16.17 -2.04
C LYS A 6 33.17 15.60 -0.65
N GLU A 7 32.09 16.11 -0.07
CA GLU A 7 31.20 15.32 0.79
C GLU A 7 30.65 14.15 -0.04
N ARG A 8 31.04 12.92 0.33
CA ARG A 8 30.40 11.71 -0.18
C ARG A 8 29.02 11.65 0.46
N LYS A 9 27.97 11.60 -0.37
CA LYS A 9 26.63 11.23 0.05
C LYS A 9 26.68 9.81 0.59
N GLN A 10 26.44 9.69 1.88
CA GLN A 10 26.10 8.45 2.57
C GLN A 10 24.68 8.10 2.07
N GLU A 11 24.58 7.19 1.12
CA GLU A 11 23.31 6.50 0.84
C GLU A 11 23.25 5.35 1.83
N ASP A 12 22.43 5.54 2.86
CA ASP A 12 22.30 4.64 4.00
C ASP A 12 21.82 3.24 3.57
N GLU A 13 22.62 2.22 3.88
CA GLU A 13 22.15 0.83 4.02
C GLU A 13 21.15 0.78 5.17
N VAL A 14 19.86 0.96 4.86
CA VAL A 14 18.78 0.72 5.80
C VAL A 14 18.74 -0.79 6.09
N THR A 15 18.89 -1.18 7.36
CA THR A 15 18.83 -2.59 7.76
C THR A 15 17.43 -3.17 7.49
N ASN A 16 17.34 -4.49 7.28
CA ASN A 16 16.05 -5.17 7.03
C ASN A 16 15.05 -4.97 8.19
N GLU A 17 15.54 -4.79 9.42
CA GLU A 17 14.70 -4.56 10.60
C GLU A 17 14.10 -3.15 10.62
N GLU A 18 14.88 -2.12 10.29
CA GLU A 18 14.35 -0.75 10.15
C GLU A 18 13.33 -0.65 9.03
N SER A 19 13.54 -1.39 7.94
CA SER A 19 12.65 -1.46 6.78
C SER A 19 11.28 -2.05 7.12
N ASN A 20 11.25 -3.03 8.01
CA ASN A 20 10.04 -3.73 8.47
C ASN A 20 9.37 -3.06 9.67
N SER A 21 9.99 -2.05 10.29
CA SER A 21 9.31 -1.22 11.28
C SER A 21 8.13 -0.46 10.67
N PHE A 22 7.16 -0.07 11.49
CA PHE A 22 6.03 0.75 11.05
C PHE A 22 6.48 2.03 10.32
N GLU A 23 7.43 2.78 10.90
CA GLU A 23 7.98 3.97 10.26
C GLU A 23 8.72 3.66 8.96
N GLY A 24 9.49 2.57 8.92
CA GLY A 24 10.17 2.10 7.73
C GLY A 24 9.20 1.84 6.58
N LYS A 25 8.11 1.10 6.86
CA LYS A 25 7.02 0.86 5.92
C LYS A 25 6.42 2.18 5.42
N MET A 26 6.16 3.14 6.31
CA MET A 26 5.63 4.46 5.94
C MET A 26 6.59 5.27 5.06
N ARG A 27 7.90 5.28 5.38
CA ARG A 27 8.92 5.92 4.56
C ARG A 27 8.98 5.29 3.16
N THR A 28 8.94 3.96 3.07
CA THR A 28 8.95 3.22 1.80
C THR A 28 7.69 3.52 1.00
N MET A 29 6.50 3.46 1.61
CA MET A 29 5.23 3.82 0.97
C MET A 29 5.27 5.25 0.42
N ARG A 30 5.76 6.22 1.19
CA ARG A 30 5.93 7.61 0.73
C ARG A 30 6.88 7.72 -0.45
N LYS A 31 8.01 6.99 -0.44
CA LYS A 31 8.96 6.95 -1.56
C LYS A 31 8.30 6.40 -2.83
N ILE A 32 7.56 5.30 -2.72
CA ILE A 32 6.82 4.69 -3.84
C ILE A 32 5.81 5.67 -4.44
N ILE A 33 4.94 6.25 -3.60
CA ILE A 33 3.92 7.21 -4.05
C ILE A 33 4.60 8.45 -4.67
N LYS A 34 5.70 8.93 -4.08
CA LYS A 34 6.45 10.10 -4.59
C LYS A 34 7.09 9.83 -5.95
N LYS A 35 7.57 8.61 -6.22
CA LYS A 35 8.14 8.23 -7.52
C LYS A 35 7.12 8.33 -8.65
N ARG A 36 5.82 8.22 -8.35
CA ARG A 36 4.71 8.36 -9.30
C ARG A 36 4.15 9.77 -9.37
N LYS A 37 4.54 10.64 -8.44
CA LYS A 37 4.11 12.03 -8.43
C LYS A 37 4.70 12.76 -9.64
N THR A 38 3.82 13.34 -10.45
CA THR A 38 4.20 14.29 -11.50
C THR A 38 4.33 15.71 -10.91
N SER A 39 4.17 16.76 -11.71
CA SER A 39 4.16 18.14 -11.21
C SER A 39 3.08 18.41 -10.15
N HIS A 40 2.05 17.55 -10.05
CA HIS A 40 0.92 17.70 -9.13
C HIS A 40 0.88 16.60 -8.06
N LYS A 41 0.28 16.93 -6.90
CA LYS A 41 -0.03 15.95 -5.84
C LYS A 41 -1.03 14.89 -6.35
N LEU A 42 -0.91 13.65 -5.88
CA LEU A 42 -1.68 12.50 -6.37
C LEU A 42 -3.02 12.33 -5.63
N LYS A 43 -4.06 11.91 -6.36
CA LYS A 43 -5.27 11.33 -5.77
C LYS A 43 -5.01 9.83 -5.55
N VAL A 44 -5.12 9.39 -4.31
CA VAL A 44 -4.89 8.00 -3.89
C VAL A 44 -6.23 7.33 -3.61
N GLY A 45 -6.52 6.20 -4.26
CA GLY A 45 -7.69 5.38 -3.97
C GLY A 45 -7.35 4.26 -2.99
N ILE A 46 -8.16 4.06 -1.95
CA ILE A 46 -8.10 2.87 -1.09
C ILE A 46 -9.26 1.96 -1.48
N PHE A 47 -8.95 0.83 -2.10
CA PHE A 47 -9.91 -0.15 -2.60
C PHE A 47 -10.00 -1.31 -1.62
N SER A 48 -11.18 -1.59 -1.11
CA SER A 48 -11.35 -2.53 0.00
C SER A 48 -12.75 -3.12 0.06
N ARG A 49 -12.87 -4.40 0.44
CA ARG A 49 -14.15 -4.99 0.87
C ARG A 49 -14.46 -4.71 2.36
N SER A 50 -13.48 -4.23 3.12
CA SER A 50 -13.66 -3.82 4.53
C SER A 50 -14.39 -2.49 4.64
N ALA A 51 -15.01 -2.26 5.80
CA ALA A 51 -15.61 -0.98 6.14
C ALA A 51 -14.52 0.08 6.32
N GLU A 52 -14.85 1.34 6.03
CA GLU A 52 -13.89 2.44 6.06
C GLU A 52 -13.22 2.62 7.43
N CYS A 53 -13.96 2.39 8.51
CA CYS A 53 -13.43 2.46 9.88
C CYS A 53 -12.29 1.45 10.15
N GLU A 54 -12.20 0.33 9.41
CA GLU A 54 -11.15 -0.67 9.60
C GLU A 54 -9.77 -0.15 9.14
N TYR A 55 -9.75 0.81 8.22
CA TYR A 55 -8.53 1.41 7.67
C TYR A 55 -8.45 2.93 7.88
N GLU A 56 -9.18 3.47 8.85
CA GLU A 56 -9.14 4.90 9.17
C GLU A 56 -7.71 5.36 9.52
N TRP A 57 -6.95 4.52 10.21
CA TRP A 57 -5.54 4.77 10.54
C TRP A 57 -4.71 5.08 9.28
N LEU A 58 -4.93 4.34 8.19
CA LEU A 58 -4.21 4.50 6.93
C LEU A 58 -4.63 5.81 6.25
N LYS A 59 -5.92 6.14 6.27
CA LYS A 59 -6.44 7.41 5.76
C LYS A 59 -5.83 8.59 6.53
N THR A 60 -5.81 8.53 7.85
CA THR A 60 -5.25 9.58 8.72
C THR A 60 -3.79 9.84 8.38
N ILE A 61 -2.99 8.78 8.22
CA ILE A 61 -1.58 8.90 7.85
C ILE A 61 -1.42 9.50 6.45
N LEU A 62 -2.16 9.02 5.45
CA LEU A 62 -2.06 9.51 4.07
C LEU A 62 -2.49 10.98 3.93
N ASN A 63 -3.34 11.48 4.83
CA ASN A 63 -3.72 12.89 4.91
C ASN A 63 -2.80 13.73 5.81
N SER A 64 -1.88 13.11 6.55
CA SER A 64 -0.99 13.81 7.49
C SER A 64 0.06 14.69 6.79
N GLN A 65 0.72 15.53 7.60
CA GLN A 65 1.89 16.34 7.18
C GLN A 65 2.98 15.49 6.51
N PHE A 66 3.12 14.23 6.91
CA PHE A 66 4.11 13.32 6.34
C PHE A 66 3.83 13.06 4.85
N PHE A 67 2.57 13.02 4.40
CA PHE A 67 2.21 12.78 3.00
C PHE A 67 1.78 14.03 2.23
N GLN A 68 1.61 15.18 2.88
CA GLN A 68 1.04 16.40 2.29
C GLN A 68 1.67 16.85 0.96
N ASN A 69 2.97 16.60 0.76
CA ASN A 69 3.70 17.05 -0.44
C ASN A 69 3.52 16.09 -1.61
N THR A 70 2.94 14.93 -1.37
CA THR A 70 2.78 13.86 -2.36
C THR A 70 1.31 13.54 -2.60
N VAL A 71 0.49 13.47 -1.56
CA VAL A 71 -0.93 13.12 -1.62
C VAL A 71 -1.78 14.39 -1.60
N LYS A 72 -2.73 14.50 -2.55
CA LYS A 72 -3.71 15.59 -2.63
C LYS A 72 -4.96 15.27 -1.84
N SER A 73 -5.45 14.04 -2.02
CA SER A 73 -6.67 13.54 -1.41
C SER A 73 -6.65 12.02 -1.41
N VAL A 74 -7.32 11.43 -0.43
CA VAL A 74 -7.53 10.00 -0.30
C VAL A 74 -9.00 9.70 -0.57
N GLN A 75 -9.29 8.73 -1.43
CA GLN A 75 -10.64 8.33 -1.81
C GLN A 75 -10.89 6.86 -1.40
N PRO A 76 -11.69 6.61 -0.36
CA PRO A 76 -12.18 5.27 -0.03
C PRO A 76 -13.07 4.74 -1.15
N CYS A 77 -12.90 3.46 -1.49
CA CYS A 77 -13.60 2.79 -2.58
C CYS A 77 -14.02 1.39 -2.12
N CYS A 78 -15.31 1.20 -1.83
CA CYS A 78 -15.85 -0.10 -1.43
C CYS A 78 -15.93 -1.05 -2.63
N ILE A 79 -15.30 -2.21 -2.51
CA ILE A 79 -15.42 -3.32 -3.46
C ILE A 79 -16.62 -4.18 -3.03
N THR A 80 -17.52 -4.43 -3.97
CA THR A 80 -18.68 -5.30 -3.78
C THR A 80 -18.78 -6.30 -4.93
N ASN A 81 -19.44 -7.44 -4.70
CA ASN A 81 -19.51 -8.52 -5.70
C ASN A 81 -20.16 -8.09 -7.04
N ASN A 82 -21.02 -7.07 -7.03
CA ASN A 82 -21.73 -6.58 -8.21
C ASN A 82 -21.35 -5.13 -8.57
N GLY A 83 -20.22 -4.65 -8.04
CA GLY A 83 -19.82 -3.24 -8.07
C GLY A 83 -18.85 -2.85 -9.20
N ASP A 84 -18.74 -3.66 -10.26
CA ASP A 84 -17.71 -3.51 -11.30
C ASP A 84 -17.65 -2.10 -11.90
N ARG A 85 -18.82 -1.51 -12.18
CA ARG A 85 -18.90 -0.17 -12.76
C ARG A 85 -18.42 0.90 -11.78
N GLN A 86 -18.88 0.84 -10.53
CA GLN A 86 -18.47 1.78 -9.47
C GLN A 86 -16.98 1.65 -9.19
N PHE A 87 -16.46 0.42 -9.19
CA PHE A 87 -15.04 0.14 -9.05
C PHE A 87 -14.24 0.74 -10.21
N ALA A 88 -14.63 0.50 -11.46
CA ALA A 88 -13.95 1.05 -12.63
C ALA A 88 -13.97 2.59 -12.65
N GLU A 89 -15.10 3.20 -12.30
CA GLU A 89 -15.24 4.65 -12.16
C GLU A 89 -14.29 5.19 -11.08
N ALA A 90 -14.26 4.56 -9.90
CA ALA A 90 -13.38 4.93 -8.81
C ALA A 90 -11.89 4.85 -9.20
N VAL A 91 -11.49 3.78 -9.91
CA VAL A 91 -10.12 3.64 -10.43
C VAL A 91 -9.78 4.77 -11.41
N SER A 92 -10.71 5.18 -12.28
CA SER A 92 -10.48 6.24 -13.27
C SER A 92 -10.20 7.61 -12.65
N HIS A 93 -10.69 7.86 -11.44
CA HIS A 93 -10.49 9.10 -10.70
C HIS A 93 -9.18 9.15 -9.89
N CYS A 94 -8.45 8.03 -9.82
CA CYS A 94 -7.22 7.90 -9.05
C CYS A 94 -5.99 7.87 -9.95
N LYS A 95 -4.83 8.20 -9.38
CA LYS A 95 -3.52 8.03 -10.05
C LYS A 95 -2.60 7.05 -9.32
N PHE A 96 -3.05 6.58 -8.16
CA PHE A 96 -2.37 5.60 -7.34
C PHE A 96 -3.43 4.80 -6.58
N GLY A 97 -3.26 3.48 -6.52
CA GLY A 97 -4.20 2.56 -5.88
C GLY A 97 -3.56 1.82 -4.71
N ILE A 98 -4.30 1.70 -3.63
CA ILE A 98 -3.98 0.85 -2.49
C ILE A 98 -5.09 -0.18 -2.40
N LEU A 99 -4.76 -1.46 -2.64
CA LEU A 99 -5.68 -2.56 -2.35
C LEU A 99 -5.50 -2.93 -0.87
N TYR A 100 -6.53 -2.74 -0.06
CA TYR A 100 -6.50 -3.01 1.37
C TYR A 100 -7.28 -4.28 1.70
N HIS A 101 -6.70 -5.12 2.55
CA HIS A 101 -7.34 -6.32 3.11
C HIS A 101 -7.02 -6.43 4.60
N SER A 102 -8.04 -6.64 5.44
CA SER A 102 -7.86 -6.99 6.86
C SER A 102 -8.07 -8.48 7.09
N GLN A 103 -7.18 -9.11 7.86
CA GLN A 103 -7.36 -10.50 8.32
C GLN A 103 -8.60 -10.66 9.22
N ASN A 104 -9.13 -9.59 9.83
CA ASN A 104 -10.36 -9.68 10.62
C ASN A 104 -11.59 -10.09 9.78
N ARG A 105 -11.53 -9.92 8.45
CA ARG A 105 -12.55 -10.43 7.51
C ARG A 105 -12.39 -11.91 7.17
N GLY A 106 -11.45 -12.61 7.80
CA GLY A 106 -11.27 -14.06 7.69
C GLY A 106 -10.00 -14.44 6.93
N ARG A 107 -10.15 -15.17 5.82
CA ARG A 107 -9.02 -15.83 5.13
C ARG A 107 -8.05 -14.80 4.53
N LEU A 108 -6.75 -15.11 4.54
CA LEU A 108 -5.71 -14.39 3.80
C LEU A 108 -5.68 -14.75 2.31
N ASN A 109 -6.82 -15.19 1.76
CA ASN A 109 -7.00 -15.58 0.38
C ASN A 109 -7.28 -14.34 -0.47
N ILE A 110 -6.24 -13.53 -0.70
CA ILE A 110 -6.37 -12.28 -1.43
C ILE A 110 -6.43 -12.60 -2.93
N THR A 111 -5.47 -13.38 -3.43
CA THR A 111 -5.34 -13.78 -4.84
C THR A 111 -4.80 -15.21 -5.01
N ASN A 112 -4.99 -15.80 -6.20
CA ASN A 112 -4.43 -17.09 -6.67
C ASN A 112 -4.65 -18.30 -5.77
N VAL A 113 -5.70 -18.28 -4.96
CA VAL A 113 -6.15 -19.41 -4.14
C VAL A 113 -7.65 -19.55 -4.30
N THR A 114 -8.19 -20.74 -4.00
CA THR A 114 -9.63 -20.96 -4.07
C THR A 114 -10.37 -19.94 -3.21
N ASP A 115 -11.44 -19.37 -3.76
CA ASP A 115 -12.23 -18.28 -3.16
C ASP A 115 -11.43 -16.98 -2.93
N SER A 116 -10.44 -16.69 -3.78
CA SER A 116 -9.71 -15.42 -3.78
C SER A 116 -10.67 -14.23 -3.92
N LEU A 117 -10.45 -13.23 -3.09
CA LEU A 117 -11.35 -12.07 -3.01
C LEU A 117 -11.04 -10.97 -4.04
N TYR A 118 -9.83 -10.95 -4.59
CA TYR A 118 -9.34 -9.77 -5.33
C TYR A 118 -8.58 -10.07 -6.62
N ASP A 119 -8.65 -11.29 -7.17
CA ASP A 119 -7.92 -11.63 -8.41
C ASP A 119 -8.24 -10.64 -9.54
N LYS A 120 -9.54 -10.37 -9.73
CA LYS A 120 -10.01 -9.45 -10.77
C LYS A 120 -9.67 -7.99 -10.43
N GLU A 121 -9.92 -7.56 -9.19
CA GLU A 121 -9.74 -6.19 -8.76
C GLU A 121 -8.26 -5.77 -8.78
N LEU A 122 -7.35 -6.66 -8.37
CA LEU A 122 -5.91 -6.40 -8.45
C LEU A 122 -5.43 -6.34 -9.91
N GLN A 123 -5.91 -7.25 -10.76
CA GLN A 123 -5.63 -7.23 -12.20
C GLN A 123 -6.09 -5.93 -12.85
N ASP A 124 -7.30 -5.49 -12.54
CA ASP A 124 -7.87 -4.25 -13.04
C ASP A 124 -7.10 -3.01 -12.57
N LEU A 125 -6.73 -2.95 -11.29
CA LEU A 125 -5.90 -1.87 -10.75
C LEU A 125 -4.56 -1.79 -11.48
N SER A 126 -3.89 -2.93 -11.62
CA SER A 126 -2.59 -3.00 -12.28
C SER A 126 -2.69 -2.62 -13.76
N THR A 127 -3.74 -3.06 -14.44
CA THR A 127 -3.97 -2.76 -15.87
C THR A 127 -4.27 -1.28 -16.08
N LYS A 128 -5.09 -0.66 -15.23
CA LYS A 128 -5.55 0.73 -15.39
C LYS A 128 -4.55 1.77 -14.88
N LEU A 129 -3.86 1.47 -13.77
CA LEU A 129 -2.92 2.42 -13.11
C LEU A 129 -1.45 2.10 -13.40
N GLY A 130 -1.16 0.89 -13.89
CA GLY A 130 0.17 0.31 -13.96
C GLY A 130 0.59 -0.30 -12.63
N LYS A 131 1.22 -1.48 -12.67
CA LYS A 131 1.80 -2.19 -11.51
C LYS A 131 2.46 -1.26 -10.51
N ASN A 132 3.30 -0.36 -11.01
CA ASN A 132 4.13 0.46 -10.17
C ASN A 132 3.39 1.61 -9.44
N SER A 133 2.09 1.74 -9.70
CA SER A 133 1.17 2.68 -9.07
C SER A 133 0.14 1.97 -8.18
N VAL A 134 0.36 0.68 -7.90
CA VAL A 134 -0.50 -0.17 -7.08
C VAL A 134 0.35 -0.74 -5.94
N ILE A 135 -0.16 -0.64 -4.71
CA ILE A 135 0.38 -1.37 -3.56
C ILE A 135 -0.72 -2.17 -2.90
N VAL A 136 -0.33 -3.22 -2.19
CA VAL A 136 -1.25 -4.02 -1.37
C VAL A 136 -0.92 -3.81 0.10
N VAL A 137 -1.95 -3.59 0.91
CA VAL A 137 -1.86 -3.51 2.37
C VAL A 137 -2.64 -4.69 2.93
N ILE A 138 -1.94 -5.56 3.64
CA ILE A 138 -2.52 -6.68 4.38
C ILE A 138 -2.40 -6.36 5.86
N ASP A 139 -3.54 -6.30 6.52
CA ASP A 139 -3.68 -5.71 7.83
C ASP A 139 -4.22 -6.71 8.86
N ASP A 140 -4.08 -6.38 10.15
CA ASP A 140 -4.51 -7.16 11.30
C ASP A 140 -3.88 -8.56 11.39
N LEU A 141 -2.64 -8.68 10.92
CA LEU A 141 -1.85 -9.91 11.00
C LEU A 141 -1.28 -10.14 12.41
N ASP A 142 -1.17 -11.40 12.81
CA ASP A 142 -0.42 -11.76 14.02
C ASP A 142 1.09 -11.84 13.76
N ASP A 143 1.48 -12.14 12.52
CA ASP A 143 2.86 -12.27 12.07
C ASP A 143 3.09 -11.42 10.82
N VAL A 144 4.04 -10.48 10.92
CA VAL A 144 4.47 -9.57 9.85
C VAL A 144 5.94 -9.75 9.49
N SER A 145 6.52 -10.89 9.86
CA SER A 145 7.90 -11.26 9.56
C SER A 145 8.16 -11.32 8.05
N LYS A 146 9.44 -11.28 7.70
CA LYS A 146 9.86 -11.42 6.30
C LYS A 146 9.49 -12.80 5.77
N GLU A 147 9.67 -13.83 6.57
CA GLU A 147 9.34 -15.22 6.26
C GLU A 147 7.85 -15.36 5.94
N LYS A 148 6.99 -14.69 6.72
CA LYS A 148 5.56 -14.67 6.46
C LYS A 148 5.22 -13.96 5.16
N LYS A 149 5.85 -12.81 4.89
CA LYS A 149 5.69 -12.06 3.64
C LYS A 149 6.11 -12.89 2.44
N ASP A 150 7.29 -13.51 2.50
CA ASP A 150 7.82 -14.35 1.43
C ASP A 150 6.88 -15.54 1.16
N ALA A 151 6.40 -16.21 2.21
CA ALA A 151 5.43 -17.30 2.08
C ALA A 151 4.09 -16.87 1.46
N ILE A 152 3.61 -15.65 1.74
CA ILE A 152 2.42 -15.08 1.08
C ILE A 152 2.70 -14.84 -0.41
N LEU A 153 3.82 -14.21 -0.74
CA LEU A 153 4.19 -13.87 -2.12
C LEU A 153 4.47 -15.11 -2.98
N GLU A 154 4.99 -16.19 -2.40
CA GLU A 154 5.19 -17.46 -3.09
C GLU A 154 3.87 -18.14 -3.45
N LYS A 155 2.89 -18.10 -2.53
CA LYS A 155 1.56 -18.70 -2.71
C LYS A 155 0.64 -17.86 -3.57
N GLN A 156 0.76 -16.54 -3.50
CA GLN A 156 -0.13 -15.57 -4.15
C GLN A 156 0.69 -14.68 -5.09
N ARG A 157 1.24 -15.30 -6.14
CA ARG A 157 2.23 -14.68 -7.04
C ARG A 157 1.74 -13.40 -7.71
N SER A 158 0.44 -13.27 -7.96
CA SER A 158 -0.12 -12.07 -8.58
C SER A 158 0.06 -10.83 -7.71
N LEU A 159 0.21 -10.96 -6.39
CA LEU A 159 0.59 -9.83 -5.54
C LEU A 159 1.94 -9.23 -5.98
N LYS A 160 2.93 -10.09 -6.25
CA LYS A 160 4.26 -9.68 -6.72
C LYS A 160 4.25 -9.23 -8.18
N GLU A 161 3.38 -9.81 -8.99
CA GLU A 161 3.31 -9.51 -10.43
C GLU A 161 2.56 -8.21 -10.72
N LEU A 162 1.50 -7.92 -9.96
CA LEU A 162 0.53 -6.87 -10.25
C LEU A 162 0.65 -5.63 -9.35
N ALA A 163 1.37 -5.71 -8.22
CA ALA A 163 1.64 -4.56 -7.35
C ALA A 163 3.15 -4.24 -7.29
N GLU A 164 3.48 -2.98 -6.99
CA GLU A 164 4.85 -2.53 -6.71
C GLU A 164 5.38 -3.14 -5.41
N GLU A 165 4.53 -3.19 -4.38
CA GLU A 165 4.91 -3.60 -3.03
C GLU A 165 3.71 -4.13 -2.25
N VAL A 166 3.99 -5.04 -1.30
CA VAL A 166 3.05 -5.57 -0.33
C VAL A 166 3.52 -5.21 1.08
N PHE A 167 2.69 -4.48 1.81
CA PHE A 167 2.91 -4.14 3.21
C PHE A 167 2.07 -5.03 4.12
N LEU A 168 2.71 -5.62 5.12
CA LEU A 168 2.07 -6.37 6.18
C LEU A 168 2.01 -5.50 7.43
N PHE A 169 0.84 -5.40 8.06
CA PHE A 169 0.66 -4.68 9.32
C PHE A 169 0.05 -5.59 10.38
N SER A 170 0.60 -5.49 11.60
CA SER A 170 0.07 -6.21 12.74
C SER A 170 -0.99 -5.39 13.46
N ARG A 171 -1.79 -6.08 14.28
CA ARG A 171 -2.80 -5.45 15.14
C ARG A 171 -2.20 -4.44 16.11
N ASP A 172 -0.97 -4.68 16.56
CA ASP A 172 -0.31 -3.88 17.60
C ASP A 172 0.48 -2.68 17.05
N GLU A 173 0.89 -2.71 15.77
CA GLU A 173 1.64 -1.61 15.15
C GLU A 173 0.84 -0.30 15.14
N LYS A 174 -0.49 -0.37 15.06
CA LYS A 174 -1.39 0.79 14.95
C LYS A 174 -1.62 1.50 16.27
N LYS A 175 -1.46 0.82 17.41
CA LYS A 175 -1.68 1.40 18.75
C LYS A 175 -0.72 2.55 19.05
N LYS A 176 0.36 2.67 18.29
CA LYS A 176 1.34 3.77 18.37
C LYS A 176 0.88 5.07 17.71
N LEU A 177 -0.25 5.07 16.99
CA LEU A 177 -0.81 6.27 16.37
C LEU A 177 -1.72 7.06 17.32
N ASP A 178 -2.14 6.43 18.42
CA ASP A 178 -3.04 7.01 19.44
C ASP A 178 -2.27 7.56 20.67
N GLN A 179 -0.93 7.67 20.59
CA GLN A 179 -0.04 8.22 21.62
C GLN A 179 0.69 9.46 21.09
#